data_AF-W1NB13-F1
#
_entry.id   AF-W1NB13-F1
#
_cell.length_a   1.000
_cell.length_b   1.000
_cell.length_c   1.000
_cell.angle_alpha   90.00
_cell.angle_beta   90.00
_cell.angle_gamma   90.00
#
_symmetry.space_group_name_H-M   'P 1'
#
loop_
_entity.id
_entity.type
_entity.pdbx_description
1 polymer ?
#
loop_
_entity_poly.entity_id
_entity_poly.type
_entity_poly.pdbx_seq_one_letter_code
_entity_poly.pdbx_strand_id
1 'polypeptide(L)'
;MAAKSNEVTTPSITQVKADALVERIKTSNPNLLNKMPDQRAAKLVRHTLRALAAEINDTDEGRLRVTGLGSVVIQQVKREKDGTTQKVKRVVLRPAQPKA
;
A
#
# COMPACT_ATOMS: atom_id res chain seq x y z
N MET A 1 11.40 -6.13 41.72
CA MET A 1 11.47 -5.44 40.41
C MET A 1 10.61 -6.21 39.42
N ALA A 2 9.43 -5.70 39.07
CA ALA A 2 8.49 -6.36 38.17
C ALA A 2 8.75 -5.92 36.72
N ALA A 3 9.01 -6.88 35.84
CA ALA A 3 9.12 -6.66 34.40
C ALA A 3 7.76 -6.22 33.85
N LYS A 4 7.70 -5.01 33.28
CA LYS A 4 6.52 -4.52 32.57
C LYS A 4 6.41 -5.27 31.24
N SER A 5 5.38 -6.08 31.12
CA SER A 5 4.93 -6.70 29.88
C SER A 5 4.62 -5.62 28.86
N ASN A 6 5.34 -5.61 27.73
CA ASN A 6 4.98 -4.80 26.57
C ASN A 6 3.73 -5.41 25.92
N GLU A 7 2.57 -4.84 26.20
CA GLU A 7 1.35 -5.11 25.44
C GLU A 7 1.56 -4.65 24.00
N VAL A 8 1.59 -5.60 23.07
CA VAL A 8 1.63 -5.32 21.63
C VAL A 8 0.23 -4.86 21.23
N THR A 9 0.00 -3.55 21.24
CA THR A 9 -1.24 -2.96 20.71
C THR A 9 -1.34 -3.31 19.24
N THR A 10 -2.22 -4.25 18.89
CA THR A 10 -2.47 -4.59 17.48
C THR A 10 -3.26 -3.42 16.88
N PRO A 11 -2.72 -2.68 15.88
CA PRO A 11 -3.44 -1.57 15.29
C PRO A 11 -4.68 -2.09 14.56
N SER A 12 -5.80 -1.39 14.70
CA SER A 12 -7.01 -1.66 13.92
C SER A 12 -6.71 -1.47 12.42
N ILE A 13 -6.91 -2.52 11.63
CA ILE A 13 -6.63 -2.48 10.19
C ILE A 13 -7.85 -1.92 9.46
N THR A 14 -7.74 -0.69 8.95
CA THR A 14 -8.76 -0.12 8.06
C THR A 14 -8.60 -0.66 6.65
N GLN A 15 -9.58 -1.44 6.18
CA GLN A 15 -9.57 -2.01 4.83
C GLN A 15 -10.18 -1.05 3.80
N VAL A 16 -9.43 -0.72 2.76
CA VAL A 16 -9.93 0.04 1.60
C VAL A 16 -10.35 -0.95 0.49
N LYS A 17 -11.61 -0.89 0.07
CA LYS A 17 -12.16 -1.72 -1.01
C LYS A 17 -12.05 -1.02 -2.36
N ALA A 18 -11.94 -1.80 -3.44
CA ALA A 18 -11.88 -1.26 -4.80
C ALA A 18 -13.13 -0.46 -5.18
N ASP A 19 -14.30 -0.86 -4.70
CA ASP A 19 -15.56 -0.17 -4.99
C ASP A 19 -15.56 1.25 -4.40
N ALA A 20 -15.04 1.41 -3.18
CA ALA A 20 -14.87 2.74 -2.55
C ALA A 20 -13.86 3.63 -3.30
N LEU A 21 -12.85 3.05 -3.95
CA LEU A 21 -11.93 3.81 -4.80
C LEU A 21 -12.59 4.26 -6.11
N VAL A 22 -13.45 3.41 -6.69
CA VAL A 22 -14.23 3.77 -7.88
C VAL A 22 -15.17 4.93 -7.58
N GLU A 23 -15.86 4.92 -6.43
CA GLU A 23 -16.71 6.03 -6.00
C GLU A 23 -15.90 7.33 -5.86
N ARG A 24 -14.74 7.29 -5.20
CA ARG A 24 -13.83 8.45 -5.10
C ARG A 24 -13.41 8.98 -6.47
N ILE A 25 -13.10 8.10 -7.42
CA ILE A 25 -12.76 8.49 -8.79
C ILE A 25 -13.94 9.23 -9.43
N LYS A 26 -15.16 8.70 -9.34
CA LYS A 26 -16.37 9.35 -9.89
C LYS A 26 -16.62 10.71 -9.27
N THR A 27 -16.42 10.85 -7.95
CA THR A 27 -16.56 12.15 -7.25
C THR A 27 -15.51 13.15 -7.74
N SER A 28 -14.26 12.72 -7.94
CA SER A 28 -13.18 13.60 -8.38
C SER A 28 -13.24 13.97 -9.87
N ASN A 29 -13.67 13.05 -10.72
CA ASN A 29 -13.80 13.24 -12.16
C ASN A 29 -14.88 12.30 -12.72
N PRO A 30 -16.14 12.78 -12.85
CA PRO A 30 -17.27 11.97 -13.30
C PRO A 30 -17.08 11.37 -14.71
N ASN A 31 -16.33 12.06 -15.57
CA ASN A 31 -16.14 11.67 -16.96
C ASN A 31 -15.03 10.63 -17.15
N LEU A 32 -14.19 10.38 -16.13
CA LEU A 32 -13.03 9.51 -16.24
C LEU A 32 -13.41 8.02 -16.44
N LEU A 33 -14.53 7.60 -15.84
CA LEU A 33 -15.06 6.25 -15.98
C LEU A 33 -16.20 6.16 -17.02
N ASN A 34 -16.74 7.29 -17.48
CA ASN A 34 -17.73 7.40 -18.57
C ASN A 34 -18.82 6.30 -18.49
N LYS A 35 -19.10 5.58 -19.58
CA LYS A 35 -20.07 4.47 -19.67
C LYS A 35 -19.57 3.14 -19.09
N MET A 36 -18.46 3.12 -18.33
CA MET A 36 -17.93 1.88 -17.77
C MET A 36 -18.80 1.39 -16.61
N PRO A 37 -19.26 0.12 -16.63
CA PRO A 37 -19.96 -0.45 -15.49
C PRO A 37 -19.06 -0.51 -14.25
N ASP A 38 -19.63 -0.20 -13.09
CA ASP A 38 -18.92 -0.12 -11.80
C ASP A 38 -18.13 -1.38 -11.48
N GLN A 39 -18.73 -2.55 -11.73
CA GLN A 39 -18.04 -3.83 -11.51
C GLN A 39 -16.79 -3.97 -12.38
N ARG A 40 -16.82 -3.46 -13.61
CA ARG A 40 -15.67 -3.50 -14.52
C ARG A 40 -14.60 -2.51 -14.06
N ALA A 41 -14.99 -1.32 -13.62
CA ALA A 41 -14.08 -0.34 -13.03
C ALA A 41 -13.41 -0.89 -11.75
N ALA A 42 -14.18 -1.51 -10.86
CA ALA A 42 -13.67 -2.12 -9.64
C ALA A 42 -12.70 -3.28 -9.93
N LYS A 43 -13.02 -4.13 -10.91
CA LYS A 43 -12.10 -5.18 -11.38
C LYS A 43 -10.80 -4.58 -11.91
N LEU A 44 -10.87 -3.53 -12.73
CA LEU A 44 -9.68 -2.84 -13.24
C LEU A 44 -8.81 -2.32 -12.09
N VAL A 45 -9.39 -1.61 -11.13
CA VAL A 45 -8.68 -1.11 -9.94
C VAL A 45 -8.01 -2.26 -9.17
N ARG A 46 -8.70 -3.39 -8.97
CA ARG A 46 -8.11 -4.57 -8.30
C ARG A 46 -6.92 -5.13 -9.07
N HIS A 47 -7.01 -5.24 -10.39
CA HIS A 47 -5.90 -5.74 -11.21
C HIS A 47 -4.71 -4.80 -11.18
N THR A 48 -4.94 -3.49 -11.26
CA THR A 48 -3.87 -2.47 -11.15
C THR A 48 -3.16 -2.55 -9.79
N LEU A 49 -3.92 -2.65 -8.69
CA LEU A 49 -3.34 -2.78 -7.35
C LEU A 49 -2.55 -4.09 -7.17
N ARG A 50 -3.01 -5.19 -7.78
CA ARG A 50 -2.27 -6.47 -7.77
C ARG A 50 -0.98 -6.39 -8.56
N ALA A 51 -1.01 -5.78 -9.75
CA ALA A 51 0.19 -5.58 -10.56
C ALA A 51 1.22 -4.73 -9.80
N LEU A 52 0.77 -3.64 -9.16
CA LEU A 52 1.64 -2.83 -8.31
C LEU A 52 2.21 -3.60 -7.12
N ALA A 53 1.41 -4.46 -6.48
CA ALA A 53 1.88 -5.28 -5.38
C ALA A 53 2.96 -6.29 -5.84
N ALA A 54 2.80 -6.87 -7.03
CA ALA A 54 3.81 -7.75 -7.62
C ALA A 54 5.13 -6.99 -7.83
N GLU A 55 5.10 -5.81 -8.46
CA GLU A 55 6.29 -4.97 -8.67
C GLU A 55 7.04 -4.66 -7.37
N ILE A 56 6.31 -4.30 -6.31
CA ILE A 56 6.88 -4.03 -4.99
C ILE A 56 7.51 -5.29 -4.40
N ASN A 57 6.86 -6.45 -4.57
CA ASN A 57 7.35 -7.72 -4.03
C ASN A 57 8.57 -8.25 -4.78
N ASP A 58 8.66 -8.02 -6.09
CA ASP A 58 9.77 -8.48 -6.94
C ASP A 58 11.00 -7.56 -6.83
N THR A 59 10.83 -6.32 -6.36
CA THR A 59 11.95 -5.39 -6.15
C THR A 59 12.66 -5.67 -4.82
N ASP A 60 13.92 -6.08 -4.84
CA ASP A 60 14.66 -6.45 -3.63
C ASP A 60 15.01 -5.27 -2.71
N GLU A 61 15.56 -4.20 -3.28
CA GLU A 61 15.95 -2.98 -2.59
C GLU A 61 15.95 -1.78 -3.55
N GLY A 62 15.62 -0.59 -3.05
CA GLY A 62 15.66 0.64 -3.83
C GLY A 62 14.40 1.49 -3.70
N ARG A 63 14.13 2.30 -4.72
CA ARG A 63 13.00 3.24 -4.73
C ARG A 63 12.21 3.10 -6.03
N LEU A 64 10.95 2.73 -5.90
CA LEU A 64 9.98 2.73 -6.99
C LEU A 64 9.21 4.04 -7.00
N ARG A 65 9.12 4.71 -8.15
CA ARG A 65 8.29 5.90 -8.33
C ARG A 65 7.03 5.51 -9.09
N VAL A 66 5.88 5.63 -8.44
CA VAL A 66 4.57 5.27 -8.99
C VAL A 66 3.80 6.55 -9.23
N THR A 67 3.63 6.92 -10.50
CA THR A 67 2.87 8.11 -10.90
C THR A 67 1.45 8.04 -10.34
N GLY A 68 0.99 9.13 -9.72
CA GLY A 68 -0.33 9.21 -9.09
C GLY A 68 -0.43 8.61 -7.68
N LEU A 69 0.56 7.83 -7.22
CA LEU A 69 0.60 7.29 -5.86
C LEU A 69 1.71 7.89 -5.01
N GLY A 70 2.93 8.04 -5.55
CA GLY A 70 4.09 8.57 -4.83
C GLY A 70 5.35 7.73 -5.01
N SER A 71 6.12 7.57 -3.95
CA SER A 71 7.35 6.75 -3.94
C SER A 71 7.21 5.59 -2.95
N VAL A 72 7.60 4.39 -3.36
CA VAL A 72 7.75 3.23 -2.48
C VAL A 72 9.23 3.01 -2.25
N VAL A 73 9.67 3.10 -1.01
CA VAL A 73 11.06 2.85 -0.59
C VAL A 73 11.12 1.44 -0.03
N ILE A 74 11.99 0.62 -0.59
CA ILE A 74 12.17 -0.79 -0.25
C ILE A 74 13.57 -0.95 0.30
N GLN A 75 13.68 -1.47 1.53
CA GLN A 75 14.94 -1.64 2.24
C GLN A 75 15.00 -3.02 2.89
N GLN A 76 16.18 -3.61 2.93
CA GLN A 76 16.42 -4.82 3.72
C GLN A 76 16.90 -4.41 5.11
N VAL A 77 16.12 -4.69 6.15
CA VAL A 77 16.48 -4.34 7.54
C VAL A 77 16.77 -5.60 8.34
N LYS A 78 17.81 -5.54 9.17
CA LYS A 78 18.07 -6.59 10.15
C LYS A 78 17.10 -6.40 11.31
N ARG A 79 16.33 -7.43 11.61
CA ARG A 79 15.45 -7.49 12.77
C ARG A 79 15.92 -8.64 13.64
N GLU A 80 16.24 -8.33 14.89
CA GLU A 80 16.52 -9.33 15.89
C GLU A 80 15.20 -9.73 16.54
N LYS A 81 14.90 -11.03 16.50
CA LYS A 81 13.74 -11.61 17.17
C LYS A 81 14.16 -12.94 17.78
N ASP A 82 13.90 -13.11 19.06
CA ASP A 82 14.15 -14.37 19.79
C ASP A 82 15.60 -14.89 19.63
N GLY A 83 16.60 -13.99 19.70
CA GLY A 83 18.03 -14.32 19.60
C GLY A 83 18.53 -14.66 18.19
N THR A 84 17.69 -14.55 17.15
CA THR A 84 18.10 -14.71 15.75
C THR A 84 18.00 -13.40 14.97
N THR A 85 19.06 -13.06 14.23
CA THR A 85 19.07 -11.92 13.32
C THR A 85 18.49 -12.34 11.97
N GLN A 86 17.31 -11.82 11.61
CA GLN A 86 16.69 -12.06 10.31
C GLN A 86 16.76 -10.80 9.45
N LYS A 87 17.05 -10.96 8.15
CA LYS A 87 16.87 -9.89 7.17
C LYS A 87 15.40 -9.88 6.75
N VAL A 88 14.70 -8.78 7.00
CA VAL A 88 13.30 -8.61 6.61
C VAL A 88 13.17 -7.43 5.65
N LYS A 89 12.30 -7.61 4.65
CA LYS A 89 11.97 -6.56 3.69
C LYS A 89 11.05 -5.52 4.34
N ARG A 90 11.50 -4.27 4.38
CA ARG A 90 10.72 -3.12 4.85
C ARG A 90 10.29 -2.29 3.66
N VAL A 91 8.98 -2.11 3.51
CA VAL A 91 8.36 -1.31 2.45
C VAL A 91 7.74 -0.06 3.07
N VAL A 92 8.12 1.11 2.60
CA VAL A 92 7.62 2.41 3.07
C VAL A 92 6.99 3.17 1.90
N LEU A 93 5.67 3.35 1.92
CA LEU A 93 4.98 4.21 0.97
C LEU A 93 5.07 5.68 1.42
N ARG A 94 5.58 6.53 0.53
CA ARG A 94 5.57 7.99 0.65
C ARG A 94 4.56 8.54 -0.37
N PRO A 95 3.33 8.88 0.04
CA PRO A 95 2.30 9.32 -0.89
C PRO A 95 2.68 10.65 -1.56
N ALA A 96 2.24 10.83 -2.81
CA ALA A 96 2.37 12.11 -3.50
C ALA A 96 1.55 13.18 -2.76
N GLN A 97 2.12 14.37 -2.60
CA GLN A 97 1.35 15.51 -2.10
C GLN A 97 0.38 15.99 -3.21
N PRO A 98 -0.87 16.32 -2.86
CA PRO A 98 -1.77 16.95 -3.81
C PRO A 98 -1.14 18.26 -4.31
N LYS A 99 -1.23 18.53 -5.60
CA LYS A 99 -0.84 19.84 -6.14
C LYS A 99 -1.80 20.87 -5.54
N ALA A 100 -1.25 21.83 -4.79
CA ALA A 100 -1.98 22.99 -4.29
C ALA A 100 -2.46 23.87 -5.46
#